data_AF-F2L2U0-F1
#
_entry.id   AF-F2L2U0-F1
#
_cell.length_a   1.000
_cell.length_b   1.000
_cell.length_c   1.000
_cell.angle_alpha   90.00
_cell.angle_beta   90.00
_cell.angle_gamma   90.00
#
_symmetry.space_group_name_H-M   'P 1'
#
loop_
_entity.id
_entity.type
_entity.pdbx_description
1 polymer ?
#
loop_
_entity_poly.entity_id
_entity_poly.type
_entity_poly.pdbx_seq_one_letter_code
_entity_poly.pdbx_strand_id
1 'polypeptide(L)' 'MNAHQLSKELDMDYKTARHHLEVLEKNGLVERLGEGYGAVYALSEPLQRNWDLIVEAAKYLGYDTLDH' A
#
# COMPACT_ATOMS: atom_id res chain seq x y z
N MET A 1 -7.85 -4.23 1.75
CA MET A 1 -7.39 -4.41 3.15
C MET A 1 -7.62 -3.10 3.92
N ASN A 2 -8.04 -3.12 5.19
CA ASN A 2 -8.14 -1.87 5.98
C ASN A 2 -6.86 -1.59 6.78
N ALA A 3 -6.73 -0.36 7.31
CA ALA A 3 -5.52 0.08 8.02
C ALA A 3 -5.18 -0.78 9.27
N HIS A 4 -6.19 -1.30 9.95
CA HIS A 4 -6.00 -2.17 11.13
C HIS A 4 -5.53 -3.59 10.76
N GLN A 5 -6.01 -4.12 9.63
CA GLN A 5 -5.49 -5.38 9.10
C GLN A 5 -4.03 -5.21 8.66
N LEU A 6 -3.73 -4.15 7.91
CA LEU A 6 -2.37 -3.86 7.46
C LEU A 6 -1.39 -3.67 8.62
N SER A 7 -1.81 -2.97 9.69
CA SER A 7 -0.96 -2.77 10.86
C SER A 7 -0.59 -4.08 11.55
N LYS A 8 -1.49 -5.08 11.55
CA LYS A 8 -1.21 -6.41 12.10
C LYS A 8 -0.29 -7.23 11.21
N GLU A 9 -0.54 -7.24 9.91
CA GLU A 9 0.27 -8.00 8.94
C GLU A 9 1.71 -7.49 8.87
N LEU A 10 1.91 -6.19 9.01
CA LEU A 10 3.24 -5.58 8.97
C LEU A 10 3.89 -5.36 10.35
N ASP A 11 3.27 -5.85 11.43
CA ASP A 11 3.71 -5.65 12.82
C ASP A 11 4.10 -4.18 13.13
N MET A 12 3.22 -3.24 12.74
CA MET A 12 3.42 -1.80 12.93
C MET A 12 2.26 -1.17 13.68
N ASP A 13 2.47 0.04 14.23
CA ASP A 13 1.38 0.73 14.91
C ASP A 13 0.32 1.25 13.92
N TYR A 14 -0.93 1.28 14.37
CA TYR A 14 -2.07 1.67 13.55
C TYR A 14 -1.97 3.11 13.00
N LYS A 15 -1.41 4.06 13.76
CA LYS A 15 -1.30 5.45 13.31
C LYS A 15 -0.26 5.57 12.20
N THR A 16 0.84 4.84 12.28
CA THR A 16 1.86 4.75 11.24
C THR A 16 1.30 4.10 9.98
N ALA A 17 0.60 2.96 10.10
CA ALA A 17 -0.07 2.32 8.96
C ALA A 17 -1.04 3.28 8.25
N ARG A 18 -1.85 4.00 9.03
CA ARG A 18 -2.78 5.00 8.51
C ARG A 18 -2.06 6.16 7.82
N HIS A 19 -1.00 6.70 8.43
CA HIS A 19 -0.22 7.79 7.85
C HIS A 19 0.36 7.40 6.48
N HIS A 20 0.93 6.20 6.37
CA HIS A 20 1.44 5.70 5.09
C HIS A 20 0.34 5.51 4.05
N LEU A 21 -0.84 4.98 4.44
CA LEU A 21 -1.98 4.86 3.53
C LEU A 21 -2.47 6.23 3.02
N GLU A 22 -2.51 7.26 3.88
CA GLU A 22 -2.84 8.64 3.48
C GLU A 22 -1.80 9.20 2.48
N VAL A 23 -0.50 8.90 2.67
CA VAL A 23 0.56 9.29 1.73
C VAL A 23 0.41 8.56 0.39
N LEU A 24 0.16 7.25 0.40
CA LEU A 24 -0.02 6.46 -0.82
C LEU A 24 -1.28 6.90 -1.59
N GLU A 25 -2.38 7.19 -0.88
CA GLU A 25 -3.63 7.69 -1.47
C GLU A 25 -3.40 9.06 -2.13
N LYS A 26 -2.72 9.98 -1.43
CA LYS A 26 -2.38 11.30 -1.97
C LYS A 26 -1.54 11.22 -3.26
N ASN A 27 -0.73 10.19 -3.41
CA ASN A 27 0.08 9.95 -4.61
C ASN A 27 -0.63 9.09 -5.66
N GLY A 28 -1.90 8.73 -5.46
CA GLY A 28 -2.68 7.93 -6.40
C GLY A 28 -2.21 6.50 -6.54
N LEU A 29 -1.48 5.97 -5.54
CA LEU A 29 -0.97 4.60 -5.52
C LEU A 29 -1.99 3.62 -4.94
N VAL A 30 -2.82 4.09 -4.01
CA VAL A 30 -3.94 3.32 -3.46
C VAL A 30 -5.22 4.14 -3.55
N GLU A 31 -6.34 3.44 -3.61
CA GLU A 31 -7.68 4.00 -3.59
C GLU A 31 -8.36 3.63 -2.27
N ARG A 32 -8.95 4.64 -1.63
CA ARG A 32 -9.75 4.45 -0.43
C ARG A 32 -11.20 4.18 -0.80
N LEU A 33 -11.71 3.05 -0.35
CA LEU A 33 -13.07 2.58 -0.53
C LEU A 33 -13.83 2.72 0.80
N GLY A 34 -14.72 3.70 0.86
CA GLY A 34 -15.54 4.00 2.03
C GLY A 34 -14.88 4.97 3.03
N GLU A 35 -15.56 5.22 4.15
CA GLU A 35 -15.21 6.28 5.11
C GLU A 35 -14.88 5.74 6.51
N GLY A 36 -14.30 6.61 7.35
CA GLY A 36 -13.99 6.30 8.75
C GLY A 36 -12.86 5.28 8.96
N TYR A 37 -12.82 4.71 10.16
CA TYR A 37 -11.81 3.75 10.63
C TYR A 37 -11.86 2.39 9.92
N GLY A 38 -13.02 2.04 9.33
CA GLY A 38 -13.22 0.79 8.60
C GLY A 38 -12.91 0.88 7.11
N ALA A 39 -12.46 2.02 6.62
CA ALA A 39 -12.19 2.23 5.20
C ALA A 39 -11.20 1.19 4.67
N VAL A 40 -11.56 0.60 3.54
CA VAL A 40 -10.74 -0.39 2.85
C VAL A 40 -9.88 0.33 1.84
N TYR A 41 -8.62 -0.08 1.72
CA TYR A 41 -7.72 0.40 0.70
C TYR A 41 -7.45 -0.71 -0.31
N ALA A 42 -7.38 -0.33 -1.59
CA ALA A 42 -7.02 -1.16 -2.72
C ALA A 42 -5.90 -0.48 -3.52
N LEU A 43 -5.09 -1.25 -4.25
CA LEU A 43 -4.12 -0.67 -5.18
C LEU A 43 -4.88 0.10 -6.27
N SER A 44 -4.36 1.25 -6.71
CA SER A 44 -4.97 1.97 -7.83
C SER A 44 -4.83 1.20 -9.14
N GLU A 45 -5.74 1.43 -10.07
CA GLU A 45 -5.70 0.77 -11.39
C GLU A 45 -4.37 0.99 -12.13
N PRO A 46 -3.76 2.20 -12.16
CA PRO A 46 -2.45 2.40 -12.75
C PRO A 46 -1.35 1.59 -12.05
N LEU A 47 -1.39 1.48 -10.72
CA LEU A 47 -0.37 0.74 -9.98
C LEU A 47 -0.47 -0.76 -10.28
N GLN A 48 -1.68 -1.31 -10.32
CA GLN A 48 -1.92 -2.71 -10.67
C GLN A 48 -1.42 -3.02 -12.09
N ARG A 49 -1.72 -2.17 -13.08
CA ARG A 49 -1.28 -2.36 -14.47
C ARG A 49 0.24 -2.31 -14.64
N ASN A 50 0.94 -1.63 -13.74
CA ASN A 50 2.38 -1.42 -13.82
C ASN A 50 3.15 -2.15 -12.69
N TRP A 51 2.55 -3.18 -12.10
CA TRP A 51 3.15 -3.89 -10.97
C TRP A 51 4.55 -4.41 -11.28
N ASP A 52 4.75 -4.98 -12.47
CA ASP A 52 6.05 -5.49 -12.90
C ASP A 52 7.15 -4.40 -12.89
N LEU A 53 6.81 -3.16 -13.27
CA LEU A 53 7.73 -2.02 -13.24
C LEU A 53 8.06 -1.61 -11.79
N ILE A 54 7.11 -1.73 -10.87
CA ILE A 54 7.34 -1.46 -9.45
C ILE A 54 8.27 -2.50 -8.85
N VAL A 55 8.05 -3.79 -9.16
CA VAL A 55 8.92 -4.88 -8.74
C VAL A 55 10.33 -4.68 -9.28
N GLU A 56 10.47 -4.32 -10.56
CA GLU A 56 11.77 -4.03 -11.17
C GLU A 56 12.46 -2.83 -10.50
N ALA A 57 11.74 -1.71 -10.31
CA ALA A 57 12.25 -0.53 -9.61
C ALA A 57 12.71 -0.86 -8.18
N ALA A 58 11.94 -1.67 -7.46
CA ALA A 58 12.28 -2.09 -6.11
C ALA A 58 13.55 -2.96 -6.07
N LYS A 59 13.73 -3.87 -7.05
CA LYS A 59 14.99 -4.63 -7.21
C LYS A 59 16.17 -3.71 -7.43
N TYR A 60 16.06 -2.69 -8.29
CA TYR A 60 17.12 -1.69 -8.47
C TYR A 60 17.45 -0.91 -7.18
N LEU A 61 16.48 -0.75 -6.28
CA LEU A 61 16.66 -0.12 -4.97
C LEU A 61 17.17 -1.09 -3.88
N GLY A 62 17.41 -2.36 -4.21
CA GLY A 62 17.91 -3.38 -3.29
C GLY A 62 16.83 -4.15 -2.52
N TYR A 63 15.58 -4.08 -2.97
CA TYR A 63 14.47 -4.87 -2.42
C TYR A 63 14.22 -6.13 -3.27
N ASP A 64 15.11 -7.12 -3.14
CA ASP A 64 15.10 -8.36 -3.93
C ASP A 64 13.96 -9.34 -3.59
N THR A 65 13.18 -9.07 -2.54
CA THR A 65 12.16 -9.99 -2.01
C THR A 65 10.73 -9.75 -2.51
N LEU A 66 10.54 -8.89 -3.51
CA LEU A 66 9.19 -8.64 -4.09
C LEU A 66 8.77 -9.68 -5.14
N ASP A 67 9.61 -10.68 -5.39
CA ASP A 67 9.23 -11.85 -6.18
C ASP A 67 8.31 -12.75 -5.33
N HIS A 68 7.00 -12.66 -5.60
CA HIS A 68 6.01 -13.65 -5.14
C HIS A 68 6.14 -14.97 -5.92
#